data_AF-A0A5D0MK45-F1
#
_entry.id   AF-A0A5D0MK45-F1
#
_cell.length_a   1.000
_cell.length_b   1.000
_cell.length_c   1.000
_cell.angle_alpha   90.00
_cell.angle_beta   90.00
_cell.angle_gamma   90.00
#
_symmetry.space_group_name_H-M   'P 1'
#
loop_
_entity.id
_entity.type
_entity.pdbx_description
1 polymer ?
#
loop_
_entity_poly.entity_id
_entity_poly.type
_entity_poly.pdbx_seq_one_letter_code
_entity_poly.pdbx_strand_id
1 'polypeptide(L)'
;MSEWRSRLRGLIPLLIIFSIIFSCVKRNDVIEAQGGVSFSVDYFITKIPEPNDETKLINIINSNYNDEIKNKAKILLGGYYYKQGEDENSLLSLQDTAATDNQGLNNAAYLWLASIYKFFGNEAKMNSVLSKIKKPGEITSYILRKTCEKGKAYCIKRKNIPAFMEKEKTKQKTESKETVKQAEEKEKMTDFVKKKQQKREKLKIITLNGNFDNPAFKGMLLAASRDNRTEILSSDNQTENSAVVDVENLSVAVEEEISFKIDYQNAIDELLHDTDFSRCKEIVIGVNDRFVRAGKYTKQRLMKLYDNITISNYETEGFKHLYKKPDNETVTTRCFLGIGREESMTSFVPLVRFVSPDNEGTEIYLVTDMYTGMYKDEDFIGYFGDVNIYTYIDTVYNAQSREFMKKYEEIYGKQPQLQAFIGYDMIQYIETKFLKNKENSYVSSISNISLPVVERNVHKIRIDNNYNMWFLFMPDGKQIPLLSIPAE
;
A
#
# COMPACT_ATOMS: atom_id res chain seq x y z
N MET A 1 11.87 18.29 82.38
CA MET A 1 10.75 18.12 81.42
C MET A 1 10.66 19.24 80.36
N SER A 2 11.57 20.23 80.29
CA SER A 2 11.49 21.35 79.33
C SER A 2 12.49 21.29 78.16
N GLU A 3 13.57 20.51 78.23
CA GLU A 3 14.60 20.49 77.18
C GLU A 3 14.18 19.73 75.92
N TRP A 4 13.33 18.71 76.04
CA TRP A 4 12.86 17.93 74.89
C TRP A 4 11.95 18.75 73.96
N ARG A 5 11.16 19.68 74.51
CA ARG A 5 10.29 20.57 73.72
C ARG A 5 11.09 21.61 72.93
N SER A 6 12.25 22.03 73.44
CA SER A 6 13.17 22.93 72.73
C SER A 6 13.88 22.22 71.58
N ARG A 7 14.34 20.98 71.79
CA ARG A 7 14.96 20.15 70.74
C ARG A 7 13.98 19.76 69.62
N LEU A 8 12.71 19.50 69.95
CA LEU A 8 11.67 19.20 68.95
C LEU A 8 11.30 20.41 68.08
N ARG A 9 11.34 21.64 68.62
CA ARG A 9 11.06 22.87 67.83
C ARG A 9 12.18 23.21 66.84
N GLY A 10 13.42 22.79 67.10
CA GLY A 10 14.52 22.90 66.13
C GLY A 10 14.52 21.81 65.05
N LEU A 11 13.93 20.64 65.34
CA LEU A 11 13.87 19.50 64.42
C LEU A 11 12.77 19.61 63.36
N ILE A 12 11.67 20.31 63.64
CA ILE A 12 10.57 20.51 62.68
C ILE A 12 11.01 21.35 61.46
N PRO A 13 11.67 22.51 61.61
CA PRO A 13 12.19 23.24 60.45
C PRO A 13 13.33 22.48 59.75
N LEU A 14 14.13 21.69 60.48
CA LEU A 14 15.15 20.82 59.88
C LEU A 14 14.55 19.68 59.06
N LEU A 15 13.41 19.10 59.47
CA LEU A 15 12.67 18.09 58.72
C LEU A 15 11.96 18.66 57.48
N ILE A 16 11.49 19.91 57.56
CA ILE A 16 10.92 20.63 56.40
C ILE A 16 12.01 21.03 55.41
N ILE A 17 13.20 21.43 55.89
CA ILE A 17 14.35 21.71 55.03
C ILE A 17 14.91 20.41 54.45
N PHE A 18 14.96 19.30 55.20
CA PHE A 18 15.33 17.98 54.66
C PHE A 18 14.30 17.46 53.66
N SER A 19 12.99 17.71 53.85
CA SER A 19 11.98 17.29 52.88
C SER A 19 12.00 18.15 51.61
N ILE A 20 12.40 19.43 51.68
CA ILE A 20 12.60 20.28 50.50
C ILE A 20 13.91 19.94 49.78
N ILE A 21 15.00 19.62 50.51
CA ILE A 21 16.28 19.22 49.91
C ILE A 21 16.21 17.80 49.33
N PHE A 22 15.46 16.86 49.93
CA PHE A 22 15.19 15.53 49.34
C PHE A 22 14.03 15.53 48.33
N SER A 23 13.21 16.57 48.24
CA SER A 23 12.30 16.77 47.10
C SER A 23 12.97 17.50 45.91
N CYS A 24 14.21 17.96 46.08
CA CYS A 24 15.05 18.48 45.00
C CYS A 24 16.28 17.61 44.68
N VAL A 25 16.39 16.43 45.30
CA VAL A 25 17.14 15.34 44.68
C VAL A 25 16.18 14.74 43.68
N LYS A 26 16.46 14.97 42.39
CA LYS A 26 15.85 14.24 41.28
C LYS A 26 15.74 12.80 41.75
N ARG A 27 14.50 12.36 41.99
CA ARG A 27 14.16 10.95 41.88
C ARG A 27 14.88 10.52 40.60
N ASN A 28 15.60 9.42 40.64
CA ASN A 28 15.92 8.74 39.40
C ASN A 28 14.57 8.53 38.71
N ASP A 29 14.17 9.51 37.89
CA ASP A 29 13.73 9.26 36.56
C ASP A 29 14.76 8.24 36.11
N VAL A 30 14.36 6.97 36.23
CA VAL A 30 14.58 6.05 35.12
C VAL A 30 14.30 6.95 33.93
N ILE A 31 15.37 7.45 33.33
CA ILE A 31 15.29 8.07 32.03
C ILE A 31 14.70 6.91 31.24
N GLU A 32 13.36 6.89 31.13
CA GLU A 32 12.69 6.15 30.08
C GLU A 32 13.51 6.51 28.86
N ALA A 33 14.13 5.48 28.29
CA ALA A 33 15.05 5.64 27.18
C ALA A 33 14.40 6.64 26.23
N GLN A 34 15.05 7.78 26.02
CA GLN A 34 14.58 8.83 25.11
C GLN A 34 13.96 8.13 23.92
N GLY A 35 12.64 8.33 23.75
CA GLY A 35 11.80 7.59 22.81
C GLY A 35 12.60 7.34 21.54
N GLY A 36 13.01 6.09 21.38
CA GLY A 36 14.01 5.72 20.39
C GLY A 36 13.52 6.17 19.03
N VAL A 37 14.33 6.93 18.30
CA VAL A 37 14.05 7.19 16.89
C VAL A 37 13.98 5.83 16.20
N SER A 38 12.75 5.36 15.98
CA SER A 38 12.49 4.15 15.22
C SER A 38 12.61 4.57 13.75
N PHE A 39 13.69 4.15 13.09
CA PHE A 39 13.73 4.15 11.65
C PHE A 39 13.33 2.77 11.17
N SER A 40 12.45 2.70 10.17
CA SER A 40 12.04 1.41 9.60
C SER A 40 13.24 0.78 8.90
N VAL A 41 13.70 -0.33 9.47
CA VAL A 41 14.78 -1.16 8.93
C VAL A 41 14.40 -1.68 7.54
N ASP A 42 13.17 -2.15 7.38
CA ASP A 42 12.71 -2.75 6.12
C ASP A 42 12.57 -1.71 5.01
N TYR A 43 12.20 -0.47 5.34
CA TYR A 43 12.18 0.64 4.38
C TYR A 43 13.57 0.92 3.80
N PHE A 44 14.60 0.99 4.65
CA PHE A 44 15.97 1.21 4.17
C PHE A 44 16.52 0.02 3.40
N ILE A 45 16.04 -1.20 3.67
CA ILE A 45 16.38 -2.40 2.90
C ILE A 45 15.77 -2.34 1.49
N THR A 46 14.55 -1.83 1.31
CA THR A 46 13.84 -1.88 0.02
C THR A 46 13.88 -0.58 -0.80
N LYS A 47 14.01 0.59 -0.18
CA LYS A 47 14.02 1.88 -0.89
C LYS A 47 15.19 2.02 -1.88
N ILE A 48 14.99 2.88 -2.89
CA ILE A 48 16.07 3.42 -3.72
C ILE A 48 16.90 4.39 -2.86
N PRO A 49 18.25 4.30 -2.89
CA PRO A 49 19.11 5.15 -2.06
C PRO A 49 19.06 6.61 -2.50
N GLU A 50 18.88 7.53 -1.55
CA GLU A 50 18.94 8.99 -1.74
C GLU A 50 20.17 9.59 -1.03
N PRO A 51 20.80 10.68 -1.51
CA PRO A 51 21.99 11.27 -0.86
C PRO A 51 21.80 11.62 0.63
N ASN A 52 20.58 12.00 1.02
CA ASN A 52 20.26 12.32 2.42
C ASN A 52 20.24 11.09 3.35
N ASP A 53 20.11 9.87 2.80
CA ASP A 53 20.08 8.64 3.58
C ASP A 53 21.43 8.35 4.24
N GLU A 54 22.52 8.55 3.51
CA GLU A 54 23.89 8.39 4.02
C GLU A 54 24.11 9.31 5.22
N THR A 55 23.84 10.61 5.05
CA THR A 55 23.99 11.60 6.12
C THR A 55 23.13 11.23 7.33
N LYS A 56 21.90 10.75 7.11
CA LYS A 56 20.99 10.35 8.18
C LYS A 56 21.52 9.13 8.95
N LEU A 57 21.99 8.10 8.26
CA LEU A 57 22.53 6.89 8.88
C LEU A 57 23.82 7.18 9.64
N ILE A 58 24.72 7.99 9.08
CA ILE A 58 25.93 8.47 9.76
C ILE A 58 25.58 9.24 11.04
N ASN A 59 24.59 10.13 10.98
CA ASN A 59 24.14 10.88 12.14
C ASN A 59 23.61 9.96 13.24
N ILE A 60 22.84 8.92 12.90
CA ILE A 60 22.36 7.93 13.87
C ILE A 60 23.54 7.18 14.50
N ILE A 61 24.51 6.74 13.69
CA ILE A 61 25.69 6.01 14.15
C ILE A 61 26.50 6.84 15.17
N ASN A 62 26.65 8.14 14.91
CA ASN A 62 27.45 9.06 15.73
C ASN A 62 26.69 9.68 16.91
N SER A 63 25.37 9.53 16.97
CA SER A 63 24.52 10.10 18.02
C SER A 63 24.52 9.25 19.31
N ASN A 64 23.87 9.74 20.36
CA ASN A 64 23.78 9.04 21.65
C ASN A 64 22.68 7.94 21.69
N TYR A 65 22.54 7.15 20.62
CA TYR A 65 21.65 5.98 20.60
C TYR A 65 22.30 4.76 21.24
N ASN A 66 21.45 3.78 21.61
CA ASN A 66 21.92 2.48 22.06
C ASN A 66 22.70 1.75 20.94
N ASP A 67 23.54 0.79 21.35
CA ASP A 67 24.43 0.08 20.43
C ASP A 67 23.67 -0.73 19.37
N GLU A 68 22.47 -1.19 19.70
CA GLU A 68 21.63 -1.96 18.80
C GLU A 68 21.12 -1.12 17.62
N ILE A 69 20.60 0.08 17.88
CA ILE A 69 20.15 1.05 16.88
C ILE A 69 21.33 1.52 16.02
N LYS A 70 22.48 1.79 16.65
CA LYS A 70 23.72 2.13 15.93
C LYS A 70 24.14 1.00 15.00
N ASN A 71 24.10 -0.24 15.47
CA ASN A 71 24.46 -1.41 14.68
C ASN A 71 23.46 -1.63 13.52
N LYS A 72 22.15 -1.48 13.76
CA LYS A 72 21.12 -1.47 12.69
C LYS A 72 21.44 -0.42 11.63
N ALA A 73 21.77 0.80 12.02
CA ALA A 73 22.13 1.89 11.11
C ALA A 73 23.42 1.60 10.32
N LYS A 74 24.44 0.99 10.94
CA LYS A 74 25.67 0.55 10.25
C LYS A 74 25.37 -0.48 9.15
N ILE A 75 24.52 -1.47 9.44
CA ILE A 75 24.14 -2.48 8.46
C ILE A 75 23.40 -1.84 7.28
N LEU A 76 22.46 -0.94 7.56
CA LEU A 76 21.72 -0.23 6.51
C LEU A 76 22.60 0.71 5.69
N LEU A 77 23.60 1.34 6.31
CA LEU A 77 24.60 2.15 5.61
C LEU A 77 25.42 1.28 4.65
N GLY A 78 25.80 0.08 5.08
CA GLY A 78 26.39 -0.91 4.19
C GLY A 78 25.48 -1.30 3.02
N GLY A 79 24.19 -1.48 3.27
CA GLY A 79 23.18 -1.69 2.22
C GLY A 79 22.99 -0.49 1.27
N TYR A 80 23.10 0.73 1.78
CA TYR A 80 23.09 1.96 0.99
C TYR A 80 24.24 1.97 -0.02
N TYR A 81 25.48 1.77 0.45
CA TYR A 81 26.66 1.71 -0.41
C TYR A 81 26.56 0.60 -1.45
N TYR A 82 26.07 -0.57 -1.05
CA TYR A 82 25.80 -1.67 -1.98
C TYR A 82 24.86 -1.23 -3.11
N LYS A 83 23.76 -0.54 -2.77
CA LYS A 83 22.78 -0.08 -3.76
C LYS A 83 23.33 1.02 -4.66
N GLN A 84 24.30 1.82 -4.22
CA GLN A 84 24.98 2.83 -5.05
C GLN A 84 26.10 2.24 -5.92
N GLY A 85 26.47 0.97 -5.71
CA GLY A 85 27.61 0.34 -6.39
C GLY A 85 28.96 0.67 -5.76
N GLU A 86 28.97 1.14 -4.51
CA GLU A 86 30.17 1.39 -3.72
C GLU A 86 30.55 0.13 -2.93
N ASP A 87 30.92 -0.93 -3.65
CA ASP A 87 31.08 -2.28 -3.09
C ASP A 87 32.16 -2.38 -1.99
N GLU A 88 33.24 -1.59 -2.07
CA GLU A 88 34.28 -1.54 -1.03
C GLU A 88 33.77 -0.90 0.27
N ASN A 89 33.07 0.24 0.17
CA ASN A 89 32.46 0.92 1.31
C ASN A 89 31.37 0.06 1.96
N SER A 90 30.61 -0.65 1.13
CA SER A 90 29.63 -1.63 1.61
C SER A 90 30.29 -2.78 2.36
N LEU A 91 31.37 -3.34 1.81
CA LEU A 91 32.11 -4.43 2.43
C LEU A 91 32.66 -4.03 3.81
N LEU A 92 33.29 -2.87 3.90
CA LEU A 92 33.82 -2.31 5.15
C LEU A 92 32.71 -2.10 6.19
N SER A 93 31.56 -1.58 5.74
CA SER A 93 30.43 -1.31 6.63
C SER A 93 29.74 -2.59 7.14
N LEU A 94 29.73 -3.67 6.33
CA LEU A 94 28.98 -4.89 6.64
C LEU A 94 29.82 -5.96 7.36
N GLN A 95 31.11 -6.10 7.08
CA GLN A 95 31.95 -7.20 7.59
C GLN A 95 32.07 -7.22 9.12
N ASP A 96 32.09 -6.04 9.75
CA ASP A 96 32.36 -5.88 11.18
C ASP A 96 31.07 -5.65 12.00
N THR A 97 29.89 -5.82 11.38
CA THR A 97 28.60 -5.65 12.08
C THR A 97 28.19 -6.92 12.81
N ALA A 98 27.68 -6.74 14.03
CA ALA A 98 27.10 -7.83 14.80
C ALA A 98 25.69 -8.16 14.26
N ALA A 99 25.24 -9.39 14.46
CA ALA A 99 23.84 -9.72 14.18
C ALA A 99 22.91 -8.92 15.10
N THR A 100 21.80 -8.45 14.55
CA THR A 100 20.73 -7.74 15.28
C THR A 100 19.62 -8.70 15.69
N ASP A 101 18.68 -8.23 16.51
CA ASP A 101 17.39 -8.89 16.77
C ASP A 101 16.50 -8.98 15.50
N ASN A 102 16.71 -8.10 14.51
CA ASN A 102 15.97 -8.08 13.27
C ASN A 102 16.53 -9.08 12.25
N GLN A 103 15.83 -10.21 12.13
CA GLN A 103 16.21 -11.29 11.20
C GLN A 103 16.17 -10.87 9.72
N GLY A 104 15.26 -9.98 9.33
CA GLY A 104 15.17 -9.42 7.98
C GLY A 104 16.43 -8.65 7.59
N LEU A 105 16.91 -7.80 8.48
CA LEU A 105 18.15 -7.03 8.32
C LEU A 105 19.40 -7.90 8.28
N ASN A 106 19.48 -8.90 9.16
CA ASN A 106 20.60 -9.83 9.16
C ASN A 106 20.66 -10.60 7.83
N ASN A 107 19.50 -11.09 7.34
CA ASN A 107 19.41 -11.75 6.05
C ASN A 107 19.81 -10.80 4.90
N ALA A 108 19.37 -9.53 4.94
CA ALA A 108 19.75 -8.53 3.96
C ALA A 108 21.27 -8.30 3.92
N ALA A 109 21.88 -8.10 5.10
CA ALA A 109 23.32 -7.97 5.25
C ALA A 109 24.08 -9.15 4.65
N TYR A 110 23.61 -10.38 4.92
CA TYR A 110 24.23 -11.60 4.38
C TYR A 110 24.13 -11.70 2.87
N LEU A 111 23.01 -11.28 2.27
CA LEU A 111 22.83 -11.29 0.82
C LEU A 111 23.71 -10.25 0.13
N TRP A 112 23.80 -9.04 0.68
CA TRP A 112 24.69 -8.00 0.16
C TRP A 112 26.15 -8.44 0.27
N LEU A 113 26.58 -8.92 1.45
CA LEU A 113 27.93 -9.46 1.66
C LEU A 113 28.24 -10.61 0.70
N ALA A 114 27.34 -11.58 0.54
CA ALA A 114 27.55 -12.69 -0.37
C ALA A 114 27.67 -12.21 -1.83
N SER A 115 26.92 -11.17 -2.23
CA SER A 115 26.98 -10.60 -3.57
C SER A 115 28.32 -9.90 -3.81
N ILE A 116 28.80 -9.17 -2.81
CA ILE A 116 30.10 -8.49 -2.83
C ILE A 116 31.26 -9.51 -2.82
N TYR A 117 31.17 -10.58 -2.02
CA TYR A 117 32.20 -11.63 -2.05
C TYR A 117 32.25 -12.36 -3.38
N LYS A 118 31.09 -12.56 -4.03
CA LYS A 118 31.04 -13.08 -5.39
C LYS A 118 31.69 -12.12 -6.39
N PHE A 119 31.47 -10.81 -6.24
CA PHE A 119 32.12 -9.77 -7.04
C PHE A 119 33.64 -9.86 -6.95
N PHE A 120 34.18 -9.97 -5.74
CA PHE A 120 35.63 -10.09 -5.50
C PHE A 120 36.19 -11.52 -5.70
N GLY A 121 35.42 -12.47 -6.24
CA GLY A 121 35.88 -13.84 -6.51
C GLY A 121 36.14 -14.70 -5.26
N ASN A 122 35.61 -14.32 -4.10
CA ASN A 122 35.80 -15.04 -2.83
C ASN A 122 34.64 -16.00 -2.52
N GLU A 123 34.60 -17.13 -3.24
CA GLU A 123 33.51 -18.11 -3.12
C GLU A 123 33.42 -18.73 -1.72
N ALA A 124 34.54 -18.93 -1.02
CA ALA A 124 34.56 -19.49 0.32
C ALA A 124 33.82 -18.58 1.32
N LYS A 125 34.10 -17.27 1.31
CA LYS A 125 33.39 -16.30 2.16
C LYS A 125 31.93 -16.13 1.75
N MET A 126 31.64 -16.11 0.44
CA MET A 126 30.26 -16.10 -0.07
C MET A 126 29.44 -17.26 0.51
N ASN A 127 29.93 -18.50 0.37
CA ASN A 127 29.22 -19.68 0.86
C ASN A 127 29.08 -19.69 2.39
N SER A 128 30.11 -19.25 3.12
CA SER A 128 30.06 -19.12 4.57
C SER A 128 28.98 -18.14 5.04
N VAL A 129 28.81 -17.01 4.35
CA VAL A 129 27.76 -16.04 4.68
C VAL A 129 26.38 -16.57 4.30
N LEU A 130 26.23 -17.19 3.13
CA LEU A 130 24.96 -17.79 2.70
C LEU A 130 24.47 -18.88 3.65
N SER A 131 25.37 -19.66 4.25
CA SER A 131 25.00 -20.69 5.24
C SER A 131 24.39 -20.13 6.53
N LYS A 132 24.52 -18.82 6.80
CA LYS A 132 23.91 -18.17 7.97
C LYS A 132 22.42 -17.89 7.77
N ILE A 133 21.92 -17.94 6.53
CA ILE A 133 20.51 -17.69 6.21
C ILE A 133 19.72 -18.98 6.49
N LYS A 134 19.15 -19.10 7.70
CA LYS A 134 18.41 -20.29 8.15
C LYS A 134 16.97 -20.36 7.66
N LYS A 135 16.33 -19.22 7.42
CA LYS A 135 14.98 -19.08 6.85
C LYS A 135 15.00 -17.89 5.90
N PRO A 136 15.14 -18.09 4.57
CA PRO A 136 15.02 -17.01 3.61
C PRO A 136 13.56 -16.53 3.62
N GLY A 137 13.29 -15.44 4.34
CA GLY A 137 12.00 -14.76 4.36
C GLY A 137 11.78 -13.93 3.09
N GLU A 138 10.68 -13.20 3.03
CA GLU A 138 10.24 -12.48 1.82
C GLU A 138 11.20 -11.35 1.42
N ILE A 139 11.73 -10.61 2.39
CA ILE A 139 12.81 -9.62 2.20
C ILE A 139 14.04 -10.21 1.49
N THR A 140 14.37 -11.48 1.76
CA THR A 140 15.46 -12.18 1.07
C THR A 140 15.15 -12.32 -0.42
N SER A 141 13.92 -12.68 -0.76
CA SER A 141 13.47 -12.83 -2.15
C SER A 141 13.46 -11.49 -2.89
N TYR A 142 13.03 -10.40 -2.23
CA TYR A 142 13.09 -9.04 -2.79
C TYR A 142 14.52 -8.63 -3.13
N ILE A 143 15.44 -8.78 -2.16
CA ILE A 143 16.85 -8.41 -2.35
C ILE A 143 17.45 -9.24 -3.48
N LEU A 144 17.17 -10.54 -3.56
CA LEU A 144 17.61 -11.40 -4.66
C LEU A 144 17.07 -10.93 -6.03
N ARG A 145 15.83 -10.43 -6.10
CA ARG A 145 15.25 -9.87 -7.34
C ARG A 145 15.95 -8.57 -7.73
N LYS A 146 16.13 -7.63 -6.79
CA LYS A 146 16.74 -6.31 -7.07
C LYS A 146 18.25 -6.36 -7.31
N THR A 147 18.97 -7.23 -6.61
CA THR A 147 20.40 -7.49 -6.88
C THR A 147 20.64 -7.99 -8.30
N CYS A 148 19.65 -8.66 -8.91
CA CYS A 148 19.72 -9.11 -10.29
C CYS A 148 19.38 -8.06 -11.35
N GLU A 149 18.66 -6.99 -10.99
CA GLU A 149 18.27 -5.92 -11.93
C GLU A 149 19.42 -4.95 -12.23
N LYS A 150 20.36 -4.73 -11.29
CA LYS A 150 21.46 -3.75 -11.45
C LYS A 150 22.72 -4.26 -12.17
N GLY A 151 22.82 -5.53 -12.52
CA GLY A 151 23.96 -6.04 -13.29
C GLY A 151 23.96 -7.56 -13.41
N LYS A 152 24.03 -8.06 -14.65
CA LYS A 152 24.04 -9.51 -14.99
C LYS A 152 25.16 -10.34 -14.33
N ALA A 153 26.09 -9.77 -13.57
CA ALA A 153 27.34 -10.45 -13.17
C ALA A 153 27.33 -11.08 -11.75
N TYR A 154 26.49 -10.64 -10.81
CA TYR A 154 26.66 -11.04 -9.38
C TYR A 154 25.42 -11.62 -8.70
N CYS A 155 24.38 -11.95 -9.48
CA CYS A 155 23.16 -12.60 -9.00
C CYS A 155 23.45 -13.80 -8.09
N ILE A 156 23.02 -13.72 -6.84
CA ILE A 156 22.79 -14.89 -6.01
C ILE A 156 21.45 -15.47 -6.46
N LYS A 157 21.39 -16.75 -6.81
CA LYS A 157 20.13 -17.41 -7.13
C LYS A 157 19.57 -18.04 -5.87
N ARG A 158 18.24 -18.07 -5.69
CA ARG A 158 17.59 -18.71 -4.54
C ARG A 158 18.07 -20.14 -4.28
N LYS A 159 18.36 -20.89 -5.35
CA LYS A 159 18.93 -22.25 -5.28
C LYS A 159 20.33 -22.35 -4.62
N ASN A 160 21.04 -21.23 -4.48
CA ASN A 160 22.35 -21.17 -3.84
C ASN A 160 22.25 -20.98 -2.32
N ILE A 161 21.05 -20.76 -1.78
CA ILE A 161 20.80 -20.68 -0.33
C ILE A 161 20.50 -22.11 0.17
N PRO A 162 21.22 -22.62 1.19
CA PRO A 162 20.98 -23.96 1.73
C PRO A 162 19.55 -24.09 2.27
N ALA A 163 18.75 -25.00 1.72
CA ALA A 163 17.43 -25.33 2.26
C ALA A 163 17.58 -26.27 3.45
N PHE A 164 17.46 -25.76 4.68
CA PHE A 164 17.27 -26.62 5.85
C PHE A 164 15.77 -26.94 5.98
N MET A 165 15.36 -28.11 5.49
CA MET A 165 14.04 -28.67 5.81
C MET A 165 14.08 -29.30 7.20
N GLU A 166 13.44 -28.69 8.19
CA GLU A 166 12.93 -29.43 9.34
C GLU A 166 11.79 -30.32 8.85
N LYS A 167 12.06 -31.63 8.77
CA LYS A 167 11.03 -32.65 8.59
C LYS A 167 10.22 -32.74 9.89
N GLU A 168 9.10 -32.04 9.98
CA GLU A 168 7.99 -32.55 10.80
C GLU A 168 7.44 -33.81 10.13
N LYS A 169 7.66 -34.95 10.79
CA LYS A 169 7.12 -36.24 10.39
C LYS A 169 5.61 -36.26 10.66
N THR A 170 4.80 -36.07 9.63
CA THR A 170 3.43 -36.61 9.62
C THR A 170 3.41 -37.82 8.69
N LYS A 171 3.16 -38.99 9.27
CA LYS A 171 3.19 -40.29 8.59
C LYS A 171 2.16 -40.35 7.46
N GLN A 172 2.61 -40.98 6.38
CA GLN A 172 1.84 -41.45 5.23
C GLN A 172 0.51 -42.12 5.60
N LYS A 173 -0.49 -41.91 4.75
CA LYS A 173 -1.07 -43.04 4.00
C LYS A 173 -1.41 -42.59 2.58
N THR A 174 -0.69 -43.20 1.64
CA THR A 174 -0.91 -43.14 0.20
C THR A 174 -1.56 -44.45 -0.20
N GLU A 175 -2.55 -44.39 -1.08
CA GLU A 175 -2.93 -45.39 -2.10
C GLU A 175 -4.06 -44.72 -2.90
N SER A 176 -4.17 -44.78 -4.22
CA SER A 176 -3.36 -45.35 -5.29
C SER A 176 -3.79 -44.65 -6.59
N LYS A 177 -2.87 -44.55 -7.54
CA LYS A 177 -3.12 -44.13 -8.93
C LYS A 177 -4.03 -45.12 -9.64
N GLU A 178 -4.83 -44.62 -10.58
CA GLU A 178 -4.95 -45.28 -11.88
C GLU A 178 -5.22 -44.27 -12.99
N THR A 179 -4.61 -44.55 -14.14
CA THR A 179 -4.37 -43.66 -15.28
C THR A 179 -5.00 -44.30 -16.50
N VAL A 180 -5.87 -43.64 -17.27
CA VAL A 180 -6.14 -44.06 -18.66
C VAL A 180 -6.42 -42.87 -19.59
N LYS A 181 -5.42 -42.64 -20.45
CA LYS A 181 -5.37 -42.26 -21.88
C LYS A 181 -6.57 -41.58 -22.57
N GLN A 182 -6.22 -40.49 -23.26
CA GLN A 182 -6.89 -39.94 -24.44
C GLN A 182 -6.96 -40.93 -25.61
N ALA A 183 -8.05 -40.85 -26.39
CA ALA A 183 -8.07 -41.14 -27.81
C ALA A 183 -9.08 -40.20 -28.49
N GLU A 184 -8.61 -39.50 -29.52
CA GLU A 184 -9.43 -38.77 -30.50
C GLU A 184 -10.23 -39.76 -31.37
N GLU A 185 -11.47 -39.41 -31.72
CA GLU A 185 -11.98 -39.75 -33.05
C GLU A 185 -13.06 -38.75 -33.50
N LYS A 186 -12.91 -38.31 -34.76
CA LYS A 186 -13.71 -37.33 -35.48
C LYS A 186 -14.88 -38.00 -36.23
N GLU A 187 -15.92 -37.19 -36.43
CA GLU A 187 -16.87 -37.15 -37.55
C GLU A 187 -17.99 -38.20 -37.71
N LYS A 188 -19.24 -37.73 -37.52
CA LYS A 188 -20.25 -37.46 -38.58
C LYS A 188 -21.49 -36.79 -37.94
N MET A 189 -21.77 -35.51 -38.22
CA MET A 189 -22.88 -35.02 -39.08
C MET A 189 -24.14 -35.91 -39.04
N THR A 190 -25.36 -35.45 -38.75
CA THR A 190 -26.00 -34.13 -38.88
C THR A 190 -27.39 -34.26 -38.26
N ASP A 191 -27.91 -33.24 -37.56
CA ASP A 191 -29.17 -32.67 -38.03
C ASP A 191 -29.36 -31.21 -37.64
N PHE A 192 -29.73 -30.45 -38.66
CA PHE A 192 -29.90 -29.01 -38.67
C PHE A 192 -31.17 -28.63 -37.91
N VAL A 193 -31.02 -27.91 -36.80
CA VAL A 193 -31.98 -26.86 -36.45
C VAL A 193 -31.24 -25.54 -36.52
N LYS A 194 -31.17 -24.98 -37.74
CA LYS A 194 -31.01 -23.54 -37.93
C LYS A 194 -32.22 -22.87 -37.29
N LYS A 195 -32.19 -22.66 -35.96
CA LYS A 195 -32.91 -21.56 -35.35
C LYS A 195 -32.41 -20.33 -36.10
N LYS A 196 -33.26 -19.72 -36.93
CA LYS A 196 -33.07 -18.35 -37.39
C LYS A 196 -32.85 -17.53 -36.13
N GLN A 197 -31.59 -17.24 -35.79
CA GLN A 197 -31.27 -16.13 -34.91
C GLN A 197 -31.89 -14.93 -35.61
N GLN A 198 -32.99 -14.43 -35.06
CA GLN A 198 -33.45 -13.08 -35.34
C GLN A 198 -32.20 -12.20 -35.29
N LYS A 199 -31.86 -11.55 -36.42
CA LYS A 199 -30.83 -10.51 -36.44
C LYS A 199 -31.31 -9.44 -35.45
N ARG A 200 -30.94 -9.58 -34.18
CA ARG A 200 -31.09 -8.51 -33.20
C ARG A 200 -30.16 -7.41 -33.70
N GLU A 201 -30.71 -6.23 -33.93
CA GLU A 201 -29.90 -5.07 -34.31
C GLU A 201 -28.79 -4.89 -33.27
N LYS A 202 -27.56 -4.73 -33.75
CA LYS A 202 -26.42 -4.44 -32.89
C LYS A 202 -26.55 -2.99 -32.41
N LEU A 203 -26.36 -2.78 -31.11
CA LEU A 203 -26.20 -1.46 -30.54
C LEU A 203 -24.90 -0.87 -31.09
N LYS A 204 -24.97 0.31 -31.72
CA LYS A 204 -23.81 1.03 -32.23
C LYS A 204 -23.43 2.13 -31.27
N ILE A 205 -22.18 2.14 -30.82
CA ILE A 205 -21.64 3.14 -29.90
C ILE A 205 -20.56 3.90 -30.64
N ILE A 206 -20.71 5.22 -30.76
CA ILE A 206 -19.74 6.10 -31.41
C ILE A 206 -18.80 6.64 -30.34
N THR A 207 -17.51 6.44 -30.53
CA THR A 207 -16.50 6.92 -29.59
C THR A 207 -15.77 8.13 -30.13
N LEU A 208 -15.81 9.23 -29.38
CA LEU A 208 -14.95 10.38 -29.59
C LEU A 208 -13.63 10.14 -28.86
N ASN A 209 -12.51 10.47 -29.51
CA ASN A 209 -11.16 10.33 -28.94
C ASN A 209 -10.81 8.89 -28.49
N GLY A 210 -11.46 7.89 -29.09
CA GLY A 210 -11.20 6.47 -28.81
C GLY A 210 -9.93 6.00 -29.50
N ASN A 211 -8.92 5.61 -28.72
CA ASN A 211 -7.71 4.93 -29.21
C ASN A 211 -7.47 3.66 -28.38
N PHE A 212 -6.94 2.61 -29.01
CA PHE A 212 -6.53 1.36 -28.36
C PHE A 212 -5.50 1.56 -27.25
N ASP A 213 -4.71 2.64 -27.25
CA ASP A 213 -3.80 2.93 -26.14
C ASP A 213 -4.51 3.45 -24.89
N ASN A 214 -5.72 4.00 -25.03
CA ASN A 214 -6.48 4.56 -23.92
C ASN A 214 -7.07 3.45 -23.04
N PRO A 215 -6.81 3.43 -21.70
CA PRO A 215 -7.36 2.43 -20.80
C PRO A 215 -8.89 2.38 -20.78
N ALA A 216 -9.59 3.52 -20.86
CA ALA A 216 -11.05 3.56 -20.92
C ALA A 216 -11.57 2.85 -22.17
N PHE A 217 -10.96 3.11 -23.33
CA PHE A 217 -11.35 2.45 -24.57
C PHE A 217 -11.16 0.93 -24.50
N LYS A 218 -10.07 0.45 -23.88
CA LYS A 218 -9.87 -0.99 -23.61
C LYS A 218 -10.94 -1.57 -22.69
N GLY A 219 -11.32 -0.84 -21.63
CA GLY A 219 -12.44 -1.22 -20.77
C GLY A 219 -13.77 -1.34 -21.51
N MET A 220 -14.03 -0.39 -22.42
CA MET A 220 -15.22 -0.40 -23.28
C MET A 220 -15.25 -1.60 -24.22
N LEU A 221 -14.13 -1.89 -24.89
CA LEU A 221 -14.00 -3.05 -25.77
C LEU A 221 -14.24 -4.37 -25.03
N LEU A 222 -13.71 -4.48 -23.81
CA LEU A 222 -13.93 -5.65 -22.95
C LEU A 222 -15.42 -5.82 -22.61
N ALA A 223 -16.11 -4.73 -22.24
CA ALA A 223 -17.56 -4.77 -22.00
C ALA A 223 -18.33 -5.22 -23.26
N ALA A 224 -18.08 -4.58 -24.40
CA ALA A 224 -18.77 -4.88 -25.66
C ALA A 224 -18.52 -6.32 -26.17
N SER A 225 -17.37 -6.91 -25.83
CA SER A 225 -17.00 -8.27 -26.24
C SER A 225 -17.84 -9.38 -25.58
N ARG A 226 -18.54 -9.08 -24.47
CA ARG A 226 -19.27 -10.09 -23.69
C ARG A 226 -20.40 -10.76 -24.48
N ASP A 227 -21.19 -9.94 -25.18
CA ASP A 227 -22.47 -10.40 -25.74
C ASP A 227 -22.55 -10.35 -27.28
N ASN A 228 -21.52 -9.90 -27.99
CA ASN A 228 -21.52 -9.71 -29.46
C ASN A 228 -22.68 -8.85 -30.01
N ARG A 229 -23.39 -8.14 -29.12
CA ARG A 229 -24.56 -7.29 -29.42
C ARG A 229 -24.23 -5.81 -29.50
N THR A 230 -23.00 -5.45 -29.15
CA THR A 230 -22.51 -4.07 -29.10
C THR A 230 -21.36 -3.92 -30.07
N GLU A 231 -21.42 -2.90 -30.91
CA GLU A 231 -20.41 -2.55 -31.89
C GLU A 231 -19.91 -1.14 -31.60
N ILE A 232 -18.60 -1.02 -31.36
CA ILE A 232 -17.94 0.26 -31.09
C ILE A 232 -17.40 0.79 -32.41
N LEU A 233 -17.91 1.93 -32.85
CA LEU A 233 -17.57 2.60 -34.09
C LEU A 233 -16.75 3.86 -33.80
N SER A 234 -15.71 4.09 -34.62
CA SER A 234 -15.05 5.39 -34.71
C SER A 234 -15.94 6.41 -35.45
N SER A 235 -15.68 7.70 -35.27
CA SER A 235 -16.55 8.88 -35.56
C SER A 235 -17.21 8.97 -36.93
N ASP A 236 -16.85 8.13 -37.90
CA ASP A 236 -17.13 8.36 -39.32
C ASP A 236 -18.51 7.85 -39.78
N ASN A 237 -19.33 7.28 -38.90
CA ASN A 237 -20.64 6.72 -39.26
C ASN A 237 -21.73 7.00 -38.20
N GLN A 238 -22.30 8.21 -38.19
CA GLN A 238 -23.48 8.53 -37.39
C GLN A 238 -24.77 7.93 -38.00
N THR A 239 -25.58 7.29 -37.18
CA THR A 239 -26.93 6.80 -37.54
C THR A 239 -27.89 7.04 -36.36
N GLU A 240 -29.19 7.15 -36.59
CA GLU A 240 -30.22 7.59 -35.62
C GLU A 240 -30.36 6.75 -34.31
N ASN A 241 -29.57 5.68 -34.12
CA ASN A 241 -29.53 4.83 -32.92
C ASN A 241 -28.13 4.75 -32.27
N SER A 242 -27.33 5.82 -32.33
CA SER A 242 -25.99 5.85 -31.75
C SER A 242 -25.92 6.57 -30.41
N ALA A 243 -25.39 5.90 -29.38
CA ALA A 243 -24.88 6.57 -28.18
C ALA A 243 -23.49 7.14 -28.48
N VAL A 244 -23.20 8.35 -27.99
CA VAL A 244 -21.87 8.96 -28.14
C VAL A 244 -21.13 8.87 -26.81
N VAL A 245 -19.89 8.40 -26.84
CA VAL A 245 -19.01 8.32 -25.67
C VAL A 245 -17.78 9.17 -25.92
N ASP A 246 -17.50 10.12 -25.04
CA ASP A 246 -16.21 10.82 -25.01
C ASP A 246 -15.26 10.05 -24.09
N VAL A 247 -14.29 9.37 -24.70
CA VAL A 247 -13.36 8.48 -24.00
C VAL A 247 -12.37 9.27 -23.13
N GLU A 248 -12.00 10.48 -23.52
CA GLU A 248 -11.07 11.32 -22.75
C GLU A 248 -11.78 12.01 -21.59
N ASN A 249 -12.99 12.51 -21.82
CA ASN A 249 -13.80 13.12 -20.78
C ASN A 249 -14.56 12.12 -19.91
N LEU A 250 -14.51 10.82 -20.22
CA LEU A 250 -15.23 9.79 -19.47
C LEU A 250 -16.72 10.17 -19.31
N SER A 251 -17.35 10.58 -20.42
CA SER A 251 -18.76 10.98 -20.45
C SER A 251 -19.53 10.28 -21.56
N VAL A 252 -20.83 10.14 -21.33
CA VAL A 252 -21.77 9.47 -22.23
C VAL A 252 -22.91 10.43 -22.56
N ALA A 253 -23.19 10.62 -23.84
CA ALA A 253 -24.31 11.41 -24.34
C ALA A 253 -25.34 10.48 -24.99
N VAL A 254 -26.48 10.31 -24.32
CA VAL A 254 -27.62 9.50 -24.81
C VAL A 254 -28.90 10.33 -24.94
N GLU A 255 -28.96 11.51 -24.34
CA GLU A 255 -30.00 12.54 -24.45
C GLU A 255 -29.42 13.81 -23.82
N GLU A 256 -28.93 13.65 -22.60
CA GLU A 256 -28.09 14.59 -21.87
C GLU A 256 -26.71 13.96 -21.66
N GLU A 257 -25.72 14.81 -21.36
CA GLU A 257 -24.37 14.37 -21.03
C GLU A 257 -24.30 13.90 -19.58
N ILE A 258 -23.77 12.70 -19.38
CA ILE A 258 -23.53 12.10 -18.06
C ILE A 258 -22.03 11.94 -17.86
N SER A 259 -21.50 12.57 -16.82
CA SER A 259 -20.10 12.41 -16.43
C SER A 259 -19.91 11.17 -15.56
N PHE A 260 -19.03 10.27 -16.00
CA PHE A 260 -18.61 9.12 -15.21
C PHE A 260 -17.32 9.38 -14.43
N LYS A 261 -16.74 10.59 -14.46
CA LYS A 261 -15.54 10.92 -13.66
C LYS A 261 -15.76 10.64 -12.17
N ILE A 262 -14.70 10.27 -11.47
CA ILE A 262 -14.72 10.15 -10.01
C ILE A 262 -14.47 11.52 -9.39
N ASP A 263 -15.39 11.96 -8.54
CA ASP A 263 -15.16 13.04 -7.58
C ASP A 263 -14.84 12.43 -6.22
N TYR A 264 -13.82 12.93 -5.53
CA TYR A 264 -13.40 12.46 -4.21
C TYR A 264 -14.29 13.01 -3.09
N GLN A 265 -15.17 13.98 -3.37
CA GLN A 265 -16.02 14.62 -2.37
C GLN A 265 -16.87 13.65 -1.55
N ASN A 266 -17.53 12.66 -2.19
CA ASN A 266 -18.37 11.71 -1.46
C ASN A 266 -17.54 10.84 -0.50
N ALA A 267 -16.41 10.31 -0.95
CA ALA A 267 -15.51 9.52 -0.09
C ALA A 267 -14.87 10.36 1.03
N ILE A 268 -14.61 11.65 0.79
CA ILE A 268 -14.19 12.59 1.84
C ILE A 268 -15.32 12.81 2.84
N ASP A 269 -16.54 13.06 2.38
CA ASP A 269 -17.69 13.31 3.25
C ASP A 269 -18.01 12.08 4.11
N GLU A 270 -17.91 10.87 3.56
CA GLU A 270 -18.03 9.62 4.33
C GLU A 270 -16.91 9.47 5.37
N LEU A 271 -15.65 9.69 4.98
CA LEU A 271 -14.53 9.67 5.93
C LEU A 271 -14.77 10.61 7.10
N LEU A 272 -15.17 11.85 6.82
CA LEU A 272 -15.39 12.90 7.82
C LEU A 272 -16.63 12.63 8.68
N HIS A 273 -17.63 11.92 8.16
CA HIS A 273 -18.80 11.49 8.92
C HIS A 273 -18.45 10.38 9.91
N ASP A 274 -17.63 9.42 9.48
CA ASP A 274 -17.30 8.21 10.22
C ASP A 274 -16.19 8.36 11.26
N THR A 275 -15.41 9.43 11.17
CA THR A 275 -14.17 9.58 11.91
C THR A 275 -14.24 10.72 12.90
N ASP A 276 -14.00 10.41 14.17
CA ASP A 276 -13.83 11.43 15.21
C ASP A 276 -12.35 11.83 15.34
N PHE A 277 -12.02 13.01 14.82
CA PHE A 277 -10.67 13.58 14.96
C PHE A 277 -10.45 14.35 16.28
N SER A 278 -11.35 14.25 17.27
CA SER A 278 -11.23 14.97 18.55
C SER A 278 -9.95 14.68 19.33
N ARG A 279 -9.36 13.51 19.11
CA ARG A 279 -8.08 13.09 19.71
C ARG A 279 -6.86 13.68 18.99
N CYS A 280 -7.04 14.20 17.77
CA CYS A 280 -5.98 14.75 16.94
C CYS A 280 -5.69 16.20 17.37
N LYS A 281 -4.45 16.47 17.77
CA LYS A 281 -3.95 17.84 18.04
C LYS A 281 -3.56 18.58 16.76
N GLU A 282 -3.26 17.84 15.71
CA GLU A 282 -3.02 18.34 14.36
C GLU A 282 -3.56 17.33 13.35
N ILE A 283 -4.20 17.83 12.29
CA ILE A 283 -4.61 17.02 11.14
C ILE A 283 -3.80 17.46 9.92
N VAL A 284 -3.01 16.54 9.37
CA VAL A 284 -2.18 16.78 8.19
C VAL A 284 -2.81 16.12 6.97
N ILE A 285 -3.25 16.94 6.03
CA ILE A 285 -3.84 16.49 4.76
C ILE A 285 -2.72 16.39 3.71
N GLY A 286 -2.34 15.17 3.37
CA GLY A 286 -1.36 14.86 2.33
C GLY A 286 -2.00 14.73 0.95
N VAL A 287 -1.62 15.60 0.02
CA VAL A 287 -2.10 15.57 -1.38
C VAL A 287 -0.96 15.90 -2.34
N ASN A 288 -0.88 15.27 -3.51
CA ASN A 288 -0.02 15.82 -4.56
C ASN A 288 -0.73 16.94 -5.33
N ASP A 289 -0.02 17.59 -6.25
CA ASP A 289 -0.52 18.76 -7.00
C ASP A 289 -1.84 18.49 -7.74
N ARG A 290 -2.09 17.24 -8.15
CA ARG A 290 -3.32 16.84 -8.84
C ARG A 290 -4.54 16.84 -7.91
N PHE A 291 -4.35 16.65 -6.60
CA PHE A 291 -5.43 16.50 -5.63
C PHE A 291 -5.55 17.69 -4.66
N VAL A 292 -4.87 18.81 -4.93
CA VAL A 292 -4.93 20.03 -4.10
C VAL A 292 -6.35 20.56 -3.92
N ARG A 293 -7.21 20.46 -4.94
CA ARG A 293 -8.61 20.88 -4.83
C ARG A 293 -9.38 20.04 -3.82
N ALA A 294 -9.19 18.73 -3.84
CA ALA A 294 -9.78 17.80 -2.86
C ALA A 294 -9.24 18.09 -1.46
N GLY A 295 -7.93 18.28 -1.30
CA GLY A 295 -7.34 18.66 -0.01
C GLY A 295 -7.88 19.99 0.55
N LYS A 296 -8.08 21.00 -0.30
CA LYS A 296 -8.71 22.28 0.09
C LYS A 296 -10.15 22.10 0.55
N TYR A 297 -10.92 21.29 -0.16
CA TYR A 297 -12.28 20.94 0.23
C TYR A 297 -12.32 20.25 1.60
N THR A 298 -11.47 19.24 1.81
CA THR A 298 -11.34 18.54 3.10
C THR A 298 -10.97 19.49 4.23
N LYS A 299 -9.98 20.37 4.02
CA LYS A 299 -9.57 21.37 5.01
C LYS A 299 -10.72 22.30 5.38
N GLN A 300 -11.47 22.80 4.40
CA GLN A 300 -12.60 23.70 4.66
C GLN A 300 -13.69 23.03 5.52
N ARG A 301 -13.94 21.73 5.33
CA ARG A 301 -14.89 20.96 6.15
C ARG A 301 -14.37 20.76 7.57
N LEU A 302 -13.12 20.30 7.71
CA LEU A 302 -12.49 20.05 9.00
C LEU A 302 -12.32 21.33 9.83
N MET A 303 -12.01 22.48 9.22
CA MET A 303 -11.83 23.77 9.92
C MET A 303 -13.10 24.28 10.61
N LYS A 304 -14.26 23.65 10.35
CA LYS A 304 -15.50 23.94 11.09
C LYS A 304 -15.51 23.31 12.48
N LEU A 305 -14.67 22.29 12.71
CA LEU A 305 -14.69 21.44 13.89
C LEU A 305 -13.34 21.41 14.62
N TYR A 306 -12.24 21.65 13.91
CA TYR A 306 -10.88 21.54 14.43
C TYR A 306 -10.03 22.74 14.02
N ASP A 307 -9.15 23.19 14.91
CA ASP A 307 -8.41 24.44 14.73
C ASP A 307 -7.10 24.27 13.96
N ASN A 308 -6.48 23.09 14.02
CA ASN A 308 -5.11 22.87 13.53
C ASN A 308 -5.07 21.89 12.36
N ILE A 309 -5.30 22.41 11.15
CA ILE A 309 -5.36 21.63 9.91
C ILE A 309 -4.39 22.18 8.86
N THR A 310 -3.46 21.33 8.44
CA THR A 310 -2.47 21.65 7.42
C THR A 310 -2.73 20.85 6.15
N ILE A 311 -2.45 21.45 4.99
CA ILE A 311 -2.38 20.73 3.70
C ILE A 311 -0.93 20.77 3.29
N SER A 312 -0.39 19.63 2.89
CA SER A 312 1.00 19.54 2.45
C SER A 312 1.14 18.57 1.28
N ASN A 313 2.07 18.90 0.38
CA ASN A 313 2.41 18.02 -0.73
C ASN A 313 3.45 16.99 -0.31
N TYR A 314 3.01 15.73 -0.18
CA TYR A 314 3.85 14.61 0.26
C TYR A 314 4.97 14.23 -0.71
N GLU A 315 4.93 14.69 -1.95
CA GLU A 315 6.00 14.49 -2.93
C GLU A 315 7.13 15.52 -2.76
N THR A 316 6.94 16.55 -1.93
CA THR A 316 7.93 17.61 -1.73
C THR A 316 8.75 17.40 -0.46
N GLU A 317 10.00 17.89 -0.48
CA GLU A 317 10.85 17.95 0.72
C GLU A 317 10.13 18.72 1.86
N GLY A 318 9.26 19.68 1.55
CA GLY A 318 8.45 20.42 2.52
C GLY A 318 7.65 19.51 3.46
N PHE A 319 7.10 18.40 2.96
CA PHE A 319 6.41 17.41 3.78
C PHE A 319 7.35 16.69 4.75
N LYS A 320 8.55 16.33 4.29
CA LYS A 320 9.61 15.77 5.14
C LYS A 320 10.09 16.77 6.19
N HIS A 321 10.04 18.07 5.88
CA HIS A 321 10.45 19.17 6.74
C HIS A 321 9.45 19.55 7.84
N LEU A 322 8.16 19.16 7.74
CA LEU A 322 7.16 19.35 8.81
C LEU A 322 7.61 18.78 10.17
N TYR A 323 8.61 17.89 10.17
CA TYR A 323 9.11 17.17 11.35
C TYR A 323 10.57 17.46 11.71
N LYS A 324 11.28 18.33 10.98
CA LYS A 324 12.67 18.71 11.31
C LYS A 324 12.79 19.68 12.51
N LYS A 325 11.76 19.82 13.35
CA LYS A 325 11.88 20.51 14.64
C LYS A 325 12.15 19.47 15.74
N PRO A 326 13.41 19.29 16.17
CA PRO A 326 13.66 18.76 17.50
C PRO A 326 13.33 19.89 18.47
N ASP A 327 12.41 19.68 19.40
CA ASP A 327 12.53 20.19 20.77
C ASP A 327 11.34 19.69 21.60
N ASN A 328 11.60 18.62 22.35
CA ASN A 328 11.29 18.38 23.77
C ASN A 328 9.97 18.85 24.44
N GLU A 329 8.98 19.44 23.78
CA GLU A 329 7.72 19.77 24.44
C GLU A 329 6.53 19.39 23.57
N THR A 330 5.69 18.51 24.13
CA THR A 330 4.41 18.01 23.63
C THR A 330 4.47 16.99 22.48
N VAL A 331 4.45 15.71 22.84
CA VAL A 331 3.96 14.64 21.96
C VAL A 331 2.55 15.04 21.52
N THR A 332 2.45 15.50 20.29
CA THR A 332 1.19 15.94 19.68
C THR A 332 0.64 14.75 18.90
N THR A 333 -0.52 14.22 19.31
CA THR A 333 -1.23 13.20 18.55
C THR A 333 -1.59 13.78 17.19
N ARG A 334 -0.97 13.27 16.11
CA ARG A 334 -1.20 13.74 14.74
C ARG A 334 -2.00 12.70 13.98
N CYS A 335 -2.98 13.17 13.22
CA CYS A 335 -3.76 12.34 12.32
C CYS A 335 -3.44 12.73 10.88
N PHE A 336 -3.22 11.73 10.04
CA PHE A 336 -2.85 11.94 8.65
C PHE A 336 -3.97 11.51 7.72
N LEU A 337 -4.26 12.36 6.74
CA LEU A 337 -5.29 12.12 5.75
C LEU A 337 -4.66 12.20 4.36
N GLY A 338 -4.46 11.05 3.72
CA GLY A 338 -3.95 10.95 2.35
C GLY A 338 -5.08 10.98 1.33
N ILE A 339 -4.98 11.83 0.31
CA ILE A 339 -5.92 11.85 -0.82
C ILE A 339 -5.15 11.69 -2.12
N GLY A 340 -5.48 10.65 -2.88
CA GLY A 340 -4.94 10.45 -4.22
C GLY A 340 -5.14 9.04 -4.74
N ARG A 341 -4.50 8.73 -5.86
CA ARG A 341 -4.59 7.39 -6.47
C ARG A 341 -3.94 6.32 -5.62
N GLU A 342 -4.37 5.08 -5.80
CA GLU A 342 -3.84 3.93 -5.04
C GLU A 342 -2.30 3.89 -5.09
N GLU A 343 -1.72 4.10 -6.28
CA GLU A 343 -0.27 4.02 -6.46
C GLU A 343 0.46 5.09 -5.64
N SER A 344 -0.12 6.28 -5.51
CA SER A 344 0.49 7.34 -4.71
C SER A 344 0.40 7.07 -3.20
N MET A 345 -0.66 6.38 -2.76
CA MET A 345 -0.84 6.02 -1.35
C MET A 345 0.19 4.99 -0.87
N THR A 346 0.70 4.13 -1.77
CA THR A 346 1.82 3.21 -1.47
C THR A 346 3.10 3.93 -1.04
N SER A 347 3.28 5.18 -1.46
CA SER A 347 4.42 6.01 -1.07
C SER A 347 4.07 6.89 0.14
N PHE A 348 2.84 7.40 0.20
CA PHE A 348 2.38 8.27 1.28
C PHE A 348 2.37 7.59 2.65
N VAL A 349 1.79 6.39 2.78
CA VAL A 349 1.65 5.73 4.08
C VAL A 349 3.00 5.40 4.71
N PRO A 350 3.96 4.76 4.00
CA PRO A 350 5.29 4.54 4.58
C PRO A 350 6.00 5.84 4.94
N LEU A 351 5.83 6.90 4.14
CA LEU A 351 6.41 8.21 4.46
C LEU A 351 5.83 8.79 5.74
N VAL A 352 4.51 8.74 5.93
CA VAL A 352 3.83 9.18 7.15
C VAL A 352 4.31 8.39 8.37
N ARG A 353 4.32 7.06 8.26
CA ARG A 353 4.81 6.16 9.32
C ARG A 353 6.28 6.44 9.65
N PHE A 354 7.10 6.80 8.66
CA PHE A 354 8.51 7.17 8.85
C PHE A 354 8.72 8.54 9.52
N VAL A 355 7.86 9.52 9.24
CA VAL A 355 7.99 10.87 9.83
C VAL A 355 7.29 11.01 11.17
N SER A 356 6.40 10.08 11.52
CA SER A 356 5.67 10.16 12.78
C SER A 356 6.51 9.68 13.98
N PRO A 357 6.55 10.45 15.09
CA PRO A 357 7.33 10.09 16.28
C PRO A 357 6.78 8.89 17.05
N ASP A 358 5.49 8.59 16.92
CA ASP A 358 4.83 7.44 17.53
C ASP A 358 4.12 6.63 16.44
N ASN A 359 4.79 5.57 15.97
CA ASN A 359 4.30 4.77 14.87
C ASN A 359 2.98 4.03 15.21
N GLU A 360 2.79 3.63 16.47
CA GLU A 360 1.59 2.92 16.92
C GLU A 360 0.43 3.87 17.26
N GLY A 361 0.74 5.10 17.73
CA GLY A 361 -0.26 6.14 18.02
C GLY A 361 -0.70 6.99 16.82
N THR A 362 -0.18 6.73 15.62
CA THR A 362 -0.51 7.51 14.41
C THR A 362 -1.71 6.94 13.69
N GLU A 363 -2.79 7.72 13.65
CA GLU A 363 -3.98 7.39 12.86
C GLU A 363 -3.82 7.88 11.42
N ILE A 364 -4.01 6.97 10.47
CA ILE A 364 -3.87 7.25 9.03
C ILE A 364 -5.17 6.89 8.33
N TYR A 365 -5.66 7.85 7.55
CA TYR A 365 -6.88 7.75 6.76
C TYR A 365 -6.54 8.00 5.30
N LEU A 366 -7.03 7.16 4.40
CA LEU A 366 -6.80 7.27 2.97
C LEU A 366 -8.12 7.44 2.23
N VAL A 367 -8.16 8.39 1.30
CA VAL A 367 -9.21 8.51 0.29
C VAL A 367 -8.59 8.26 -1.06
N THR A 368 -9.01 7.19 -1.73
CA THR A 368 -8.39 6.72 -2.97
C THR A 368 -9.39 6.27 -4.03
N ASP A 369 -9.00 6.27 -5.30
CA ASP A 369 -9.87 5.85 -6.39
C ASP A 369 -10.12 4.33 -6.38
N MET A 370 -9.09 3.55 -6.05
CA MET A 370 -9.14 2.10 -6.11
C MET A 370 -8.42 1.42 -4.95
N TYR A 371 -8.85 0.20 -4.64
CA TYR A 371 -8.14 -0.77 -3.84
C TYR A 371 -8.03 -2.07 -4.63
N THR A 372 -6.87 -2.27 -5.24
CA THR A 372 -6.52 -3.49 -5.98
C THR A 372 -5.92 -4.57 -5.08
N GLY A 373 -5.62 -4.22 -3.83
CA GLY A 373 -4.82 -5.06 -2.94
C GLY A 373 -3.32 -4.85 -3.12
N MET A 374 -2.90 -3.75 -3.76
CA MET A 374 -1.48 -3.39 -3.86
C MET A 374 -0.81 -3.25 -2.48
N TYR A 375 -1.59 -2.86 -1.47
CA TYR A 375 -1.14 -2.76 -0.07
C TYR A 375 -0.95 -4.10 0.63
N LYS A 376 -1.42 -5.21 0.02
CA LYS A 376 -1.32 -6.56 0.60
C LYS A 376 0.03 -7.22 0.34
N ASP A 377 0.82 -6.65 -0.55
CA ASP A 377 2.19 -7.12 -0.75
C ASP A 377 2.89 -7.08 0.61
N GLU A 378 3.53 -8.19 0.96
CA GLU A 378 4.20 -8.40 2.25
C GLU A 378 5.25 -7.31 2.51
N ASP A 379 5.77 -6.69 1.44
CA ASP A 379 6.67 -5.54 1.48
C ASP A 379 6.02 -4.25 2.05
N PHE A 380 4.69 -4.12 1.98
CA PHE A 380 3.94 -2.90 2.35
C PHE A 380 2.96 -3.10 3.52
N ILE A 381 2.43 -4.31 3.69
CA ILE A 381 1.30 -4.56 4.61
C ILE A 381 1.56 -4.08 6.05
N GLY A 382 2.81 -4.15 6.51
CA GLY A 382 3.23 -3.66 7.83
C GLY A 382 3.04 -2.16 8.05
N TYR A 383 3.17 -1.34 7.01
CA TYR A 383 2.93 0.11 7.10
C TYR A 383 1.44 0.46 7.12
N PHE A 384 0.63 -0.40 6.51
CA PHE A 384 -0.80 -0.21 6.36
C PHE A 384 -1.60 -0.75 7.54
N GLY A 385 -0.94 -1.22 8.61
CA GLY A 385 -1.63 -1.53 9.86
C GLY A 385 -2.37 -0.33 10.43
N ASP A 386 -3.59 -0.56 10.88
CA ASP A 386 -4.54 0.44 11.40
C ASP A 386 -4.85 1.58 10.43
N VAL A 387 -4.70 1.35 9.13
CA VAL A 387 -5.08 2.32 8.11
C VAL A 387 -6.54 2.10 7.70
N ASN A 388 -7.32 3.18 7.70
CA ASN A 388 -8.67 3.20 7.14
C ASN A 388 -8.62 3.72 5.71
N ILE A 389 -9.18 2.98 4.77
CA ILE A 389 -9.16 3.25 3.34
C ILE A 389 -10.59 3.44 2.86
N TYR A 390 -10.86 4.55 2.20
CA TYR A 390 -12.12 4.91 1.58
C TYR A 390 -11.92 4.93 0.06
N THR A 391 -12.62 4.04 -0.64
CA THR A 391 -12.39 3.83 -2.08
C THR A 391 -13.67 3.59 -2.86
N TYR A 392 -13.66 3.87 -4.17
CA TYR A 392 -14.80 3.59 -5.04
C TYR A 392 -14.74 2.21 -5.69
N ILE A 393 -13.53 1.69 -5.95
CA ILE A 393 -13.33 0.41 -6.63
C ILE A 393 -12.60 -0.52 -5.69
N ASP A 394 -13.19 -1.66 -5.37
CA ASP A 394 -12.57 -2.68 -4.52
C ASP A 394 -12.47 -4.00 -5.29
N THR A 395 -11.31 -4.30 -5.87
CA THR A 395 -11.14 -5.56 -6.63
C THR A 395 -10.90 -6.75 -5.71
N VAL A 396 -10.70 -6.50 -4.42
CA VAL A 396 -10.46 -7.55 -3.42
C VAL A 396 -11.78 -8.12 -2.94
N TYR A 397 -12.78 -7.30 -2.63
CA TYR A 397 -14.05 -7.77 -2.11
C TYR A 397 -15.13 -7.86 -3.18
N ASN A 398 -15.19 -6.91 -4.11
CA ASN A 398 -16.21 -6.91 -5.14
C ASN A 398 -15.86 -7.95 -6.23
N ALA A 399 -16.69 -9.00 -6.30
CA ALA A 399 -16.52 -10.09 -7.27
C ALA A 399 -16.55 -9.61 -8.73
N GLN A 400 -17.37 -8.60 -9.05
CA GLN A 400 -17.49 -8.06 -10.41
C GLN A 400 -16.22 -7.30 -10.79
N SER A 401 -15.72 -6.44 -9.89
CA SER A 401 -14.47 -5.70 -10.10
C SER A 401 -13.27 -6.67 -10.21
N ARG A 402 -13.25 -7.74 -9.41
CA ARG A 402 -12.23 -8.80 -9.45
C ARG A 402 -12.24 -9.57 -10.77
N GLU A 403 -13.42 -10.01 -11.22
CA GLU A 403 -13.58 -10.74 -12.47
C GLU A 403 -13.18 -9.87 -13.68
N PHE A 404 -13.56 -8.60 -13.66
CA PHE A 404 -13.12 -7.63 -14.65
C PHE A 404 -11.59 -7.49 -14.67
N MET A 405 -10.97 -7.32 -13.50
CA MET A 405 -9.51 -7.18 -13.37
C MET A 405 -8.77 -8.36 -14.00
N LYS A 406 -9.20 -9.58 -13.66
CA LYS A 406 -8.64 -10.83 -14.21
C LYS A 406 -8.76 -10.88 -15.74
N LYS A 407 -9.98 -10.68 -16.28
CA LYS A 407 -10.21 -10.71 -17.73
C LYS A 407 -9.42 -9.63 -18.47
N TYR A 408 -9.31 -8.44 -17.89
CA TYR A 408 -8.55 -7.34 -18.47
C TYR A 408 -7.06 -7.69 -18.56
N GLU A 409 -6.48 -8.25 -17.50
CA GLU A 409 -5.09 -8.70 -17.47
C GLU A 409 -4.82 -9.85 -18.44
N GLU A 410 -5.72 -10.84 -18.51
CA GLU A 410 -5.63 -11.96 -19.46
C GLU A 410 -5.56 -11.48 -20.92
N ILE A 411 -6.32 -10.44 -21.28
CA ILE A 411 -6.42 -9.95 -22.66
C ILE A 411 -5.30 -8.95 -22.99
N TYR A 412 -4.97 -8.04 -22.06
CA TYR A 412 -4.07 -6.92 -22.33
C TYR A 412 -2.68 -7.05 -21.70
N GLY A 413 -2.43 -8.11 -20.92
CA GLY A 413 -1.14 -8.40 -20.28
C GLY A 413 -0.72 -7.38 -19.22
N LYS A 414 -1.66 -6.59 -18.68
CA LYS A 414 -1.41 -5.60 -17.63
C LYS A 414 -2.64 -5.37 -16.78
N GLN A 415 -2.43 -4.96 -15.53
CA GLN A 415 -3.49 -4.55 -14.62
C GLN A 415 -4.27 -3.33 -15.17
N PRO A 416 -5.60 -3.29 -15.01
CA PRO A 416 -6.41 -2.14 -15.42
C PRO A 416 -6.14 -0.90 -14.56
N GLN A 417 -6.06 0.26 -15.21
CA GLN A 417 -6.11 1.56 -14.54
C GLN A 417 -7.57 1.97 -14.28
N LEU A 418 -7.79 2.95 -13.39
CA LEU A 418 -9.11 3.50 -13.07
C LEU A 418 -9.99 3.72 -14.31
N GLN A 419 -9.45 4.37 -15.34
CA GLN A 419 -10.22 4.71 -16.53
C GLN A 419 -10.78 3.48 -17.24
N ALA A 420 -10.13 2.32 -17.15
CA ALA A 420 -10.64 1.08 -17.72
C ALA A 420 -11.92 0.58 -17.04
N PHE A 421 -12.00 0.68 -15.70
CA PHE A 421 -13.23 0.36 -14.96
C PHE A 421 -14.35 1.32 -15.37
N ILE A 422 -14.03 2.61 -15.53
CA ILE A 422 -15.01 3.60 -15.95
C ILE A 422 -15.49 3.34 -17.39
N GLY A 423 -14.57 3.04 -18.30
CA GLY A 423 -14.88 2.66 -19.68
C GLY A 423 -15.79 1.44 -19.76
N TYR A 424 -15.54 0.43 -18.92
CA TYR A 424 -16.40 -0.73 -18.80
C TYR A 424 -17.83 -0.34 -18.37
N ASP A 425 -17.95 0.50 -17.34
CA ASP A 425 -19.25 0.94 -16.81
C ASP A 425 -20.04 1.84 -17.76
N MET A 426 -19.38 2.64 -18.59
CA MET A 426 -20.04 3.44 -19.63
C MET A 426 -20.78 2.55 -20.63
N ILE A 427 -20.17 1.45 -21.08
CA ILE A 427 -20.82 0.50 -21.99
C ILE A 427 -21.94 -0.25 -21.28
N GLN A 428 -21.70 -0.70 -20.05
CA GLN A 428 -22.73 -1.36 -19.25
C GLN A 428 -23.98 -0.48 -19.10
N TYR A 429 -23.81 0.82 -18.86
CA TYR A 429 -24.90 1.78 -18.77
C TYR A 429 -25.69 1.87 -20.09
N ILE A 430 -24.99 2.04 -21.21
CA ILE A 430 -25.62 2.14 -22.53
C ILE A 430 -26.38 0.85 -22.86
N GLU A 431 -25.78 -0.31 -22.63
CA GLU A 431 -26.43 -1.61 -22.84
C GLU A 431 -27.68 -1.77 -21.96
N THR A 432 -27.64 -1.37 -20.70
CA THR A 432 -28.83 -1.37 -19.83
C THR A 432 -29.93 -0.45 -20.38
N LYS A 433 -29.57 0.78 -20.80
CA LYS A 433 -30.54 1.76 -21.31
C LYS A 433 -31.21 1.31 -22.61
N PHE A 434 -30.44 0.77 -23.56
CA PHE A 434 -30.94 0.41 -24.90
C PHE A 434 -31.38 -1.04 -25.04
N LEU A 435 -30.73 -1.99 -24.35
CA LEU A 435 -31.04 -3.42 -24.47
C LEU A 435 -31.95 -3.93 -23.35
N LYS A 436 -32.33 -3.07 -22.39
CA LYS A 436 -33.10 -3.41 -21.17
C LYS A 436 -32.47 -4.59 -20.42
N ASN A 437 -31.14 -4.64 -20.39
CA ASN A 437 -30.44 -5.66 -19.63
C ASN A 437 -30.77 -5.48 -18.14
N LYS A 438 -31.18 -6.56 -17.47
CA LYS A 438 -31.60 -6.50 -16.05
C LYS A 438 -30.42 -6.66 -15.09
N GLU A 439 -29.30 -7.19 -15.55
CA GLU A 439 -28.10 -7.39 -14.74
C GLU A 439 -27.19 -6.16 -14.87
N ASN A 440 -27.31 -5.22 -13.93
CA ASN A 440 -26.34 -4.14 -13.76
C ASN A 440 -25.16 -4.68 -12.94
N SER A 441 -24.08 -5.08 -13.60
CA SER A 441 -22.83 -5.48 -12.95
C SER A 441 -21.76 -4.40 -13.12
N TYR A 442 -21.97 -3.24 -12.50
CA TYR A 442 -20.99 -2.15 -12.54
C TYR A 442 -19.74 -2.48 -11.71
N VAL A 443 -18.57 -2.22 -12.28
CA VAL A 443 -17.29 -2.56 -11.68
C VAL A 443 -16.69 -1.42 -10.85
N SER A 444 -17.20 -0.19 -10.98
CA SER A 444 -16.82 0.98 -10.16
C SER A 444 -17.85 1.37 -9.10
N SER A 445 -18.62 0.39 -8.60
CA SER A 445 -19.56 0.55 -7.48
C SER A 445 -20.64 1.62 -7.69
N ILE A 446 -21.04 1.83 -8.95
CA ILE A 446 -22.15 2.72 -9.29
C ILE A 446 -23.43 2.20 -8.62
N SER A 447 -24.00 3.00 -7.74
CA SER A 447 -25.22 2.68 -7.00
C SER A 447 -26.45 3.30 -7.67
N ASN A 448 -26.28 4.47 -8.27
CA ASN A 448 -27.34 5.21 -8.93
C ASN A 448 -26.77 6.11 -10.03
N ILE A 449 -27.59 6.46 -11.02
CA ILE A 449 -27.21 7.39 -12.09
C ILE A 449 -28.18 8.57 -12.02
N SER A 450 -27.69 9.68 -11.46
CA SER A 450 -28.45 10.92 -11.25
C SER A 450 -27.84 12.05 -12.09
N LEU A 451 -28.57 12.49 -13.12
CA LEU A 451 -28.06 13.52 -14.03
C LEU A 451 -27.60 14.78 -13.27
N PRO A 452 -26.41 15.34 -13.59
CA PRO A 452 -25.52 15.02 -14.71
C PRO A 452 -24.35 14.06 -14.37
N VAL A 453 -24.38 13.35 -13.25
CA VAL A 453 -23.27 12.52 -12.75
C VAL A 453 -23.69 11.09 -12.42
N VAL A 454 -22.71 10.24 -12.10
CA VAL A 454 -22.99 8.91 -11.54
C VAL A 454 -22.65 8.90 -10.05
N GLU A 455 -23.56 8.33 -9.26
CA GLU A 455 -23.37 8.14 -7.82
C GLU A 455 -22.75 6.77 -7.57
N ARG A 456 -21.76 6.73 -6.67
CA ARG A 456 -21.02 5.53 -6.31
C ARG A 456 -21.09 5.30 -4.81
N ASN A 457 -21.21 4.04 -4.42
CA ASN A 457 -20.97 3.66 -3.04
C ASN A 457 -19.47 3.74 -2.75
N VAL A 458 -19.12 4.28 -1.59
CA VAL A 458 -17.76 4.26 -1.09
C VAL A 458 -17.61 2.99 -0.25
N HIS A 459 -16.53 2.26 -0.49
CA HIS A 459 -16.13 1.13 0.32
C HIS A 459 -15.13 1.59 1.36
N LYS A 460 -15.45 1.26 2.61
CA LYS A 460 -14.57 1.43 3.77
C LYS A 460 -13.85 0.12 4.07
N ILE A 461 -12.53 0.16 4.04
CA ILE A 461 -11.66 -0.98 4.27
C ILE A 461 -10.70 -0.62 5.38
N ARG A 462 -10.61 -1.44 6.43
CA ARG A 462 -9.57 -1.28 7.45
C ARG A 462 -8.62 -2.45 7.39
N ILE A 463 -7.32 -2.15 7.39
CA ILE A 463 -6.26 -3.15 7.56
C ILE A 463 -5.85 -3.13 9.03
N ASP A 464 -5.85 -4.29 9.68
CA ASP A 464 -5.52 -4.43 11.11
C ASP A 464 -4.61 -5.64 11.33
N ASN A 465 -3.75 -5.58 12.35
CA ASN A 465 -2.92 -6.69 12.78
C ASN A 465 -3.48 -7.28 14.06
N ASN A 466 -3.97 -8.53 13.99
CA ASN A 466 -4.47 -9.21 15.17
C ASN A 466 -3.83 -10.59 15.31
N TYR A 467 -3.28 -10.90 16.49
CA TYR A 467 -2.66 -12.19 16.80
C TYR A 467 -1.62 -12.68 15.76
N ASN A 468 -0.72 -11.78 15.31
CA ASN A 468 0.30 -12.05 14.29
C ASN A 468 -0.25 -12.38 12.89
N MET A 469 -1.49 -11.99 12.59
CA MET A 469 -2.08 -12.10 11.27
C MET A 469 -2.72 -10.77 10.86
N TRP A 470 -2.53 -10.41 9.60
CA TRP A 470 -3.15 -9.24 9.01
C TRP A 470 -4.57 -9.56 8.54
N PHE A 471 -5.52 -8.67 8.82
CA PHE A 471 -6.92 -8.80 8.45
C PHE A 471 -7.41 -7.58 7.67
N LEU A 472 -8.29 -7.82 6.70
CA LEU A 472 -9.17 -6.81 6.14
C LEU A 472 -10.51 -6.85 6.87
N PHE A 473 -10.93 -5.70 7.34
CA PHE A 473 -12.27 -5.45 7.83
C PHE A 473 -13.05 -4.75 6.72
N MET A 474 -14.07 -5.44 6.23
CA MET A 474 -14.91 -5.01 5.12
C MET A 474 -16.11 -4.17 5.61
N PRO A 475 -16.80 -3.43 4.72
CA PRO A 475 -17.94 -2.61 5.09
C PRO A 475 -19.07 -3.36 5.81
N ASP A 476 -19.25 -4.65 5.53
CA ASP A 476 -20.25 -5.51 6.16
C ASP A 476 -19.78 -6.20 7.45
N GLY A 477 -18.62 -5.79 7.97
CA GLY A 477 -18.02 -6.35 9.19
C GLY A 477 -17.31 -7.70 8.98
N LYS A 478 -17.25 -8.22 7.75
CA LYS A 478 -16.47 -9.43 7.47
C LYS A 478 -14.98 -9.18 7.68
N GLN A 479 -14.32 -10.18 8.28
CA GLN A 479 -12.88 -10.23 8.45
C GLN A 479 -12.29 -11.20 7.44
N ILE A 480 -11.36 -10.72 6.60
CA ILE A 480 -10.67 -11.53 5.60
C ILE A 480 -9.18 -11.58 5.97
N PRO A 481 -8.61 -12.74 6.32
CA PRO A 481 -7.19 -12.82 6.65
C PRO A 481 -6.36 -12.61 5.39
N LEU A 482 -5.47 -11.63 5.41
CA LEU A 482 -4.68 -11.19 4.26
C LEU A 482 -3.70 -12.27 3.78
N LEU A 483 -3.14 -13.06 4.69
CA LEU A 483 -2.25 -14.21 4.40
C LEU A 483 -3.01 -15.48 3.95
N SER A 484 -4.34 -15.46 3.93
CA SER A 484 -5.18 -16.61 3.53
C SER A 484 -5.92 -16.42 2.22
N ILE A 485 -5.81 -15.24 1.59
CA ILE A 485 -6.33 -15.02 0.24
C ILE A 485 -5.36 -15.74 -0.69
N PRO A 486 -5.76 -16.82 -1.37
CA PRO A 486 -4.86 -17.53 -2.26
C PRO A 486 -4.35 -16.57 -3.32
N ALA A 487 -3.03 -16.58 -3.55
CA ALA A 487 -2.47 -16.13 -4.81
C ALA A 487 -2.90 -17.16 -5.88
N GLU A 488 -4.14 -17.05 -6.36
CA GLU A 488 -4.70 -17.88 -7.44
C GLU A 488 -5.03 -17.07 -8.69
#